data_AF-A0A4P6UPZ6-F1
#
_entry.id   AF-A0A4P6UPZ6-F1
#
_cell.length_a   1.000
_cell.length_b   1.000
_cell.length_c   1.000
_cell.angle_alpha   90.00
_cell.angle_beta   90.00
_cell.angle_gamma   90.00
#
_symmetry.space_group_name_H-M   'P 1'
#
loop_
_entity.id
_entity.type
_entity.pdbx_description
1 polymer ?
#
loop_
_entity_poly.entity_id
_entity_poly.type
_entity_poly.pdbx_seq_one_letter_code
_entity_poly.pdbx_strand_id
1 'polypeptide(L)'
;MEFGKMALILGVIAGIFSIGLWFVFVFYTASLTDSGPAITTFMMLCLPALLAIFSSWLQKAYLMFIAFIWSLPFSLYMLWTPGIFHWFFAPCAAYFICFLLLFMTKRNTEKNSIL
;
A
#
# COMPACT_ATOMS: atom_id res chain seq x y z
N MET A 1 -15.95 -1.74 17.20
CA MET A 1 -15.46 -2.98 16.56
C MET A 1 -15.46 -2.92 15.02
N GLU A 2 -15.99 -1.87 14.38
CA GLU A 2 -16.16 -1.83 12.91
C GLU A 2 -14.99 -1.24 12.12
N PHE A 3 -14.25 -0.28 12.69
CA PHE A 3 -13.14 0.40 12.00
C PHE A 3 -11.98 -0.53 11.61
N GLY A 4 -11.69 -1.55 12.43
CA GLY A 4 -10.66 -2.54 12.12
C GLY A 4 -10.99 -3.39 10.90
N LYS A 5 -12.26 -3.75 10.69
CA LYS A 5 -12.72 -4.49 9.52
C LYS A 5 -12.66 -3.63 8.25
N MET A 6 -13.03 -2.36 8.35
CA MET A 6 -12.94 -1.42 7.21
C MET A 6 -11.48 -1.21 6.77
N ALA A 7 -10.57 -1.03 7.73
CA ALA A 7 -9.13 -0.93 7.43
C ALA A 7 -8.58 -2.21 6.78
N LEU A 8 -9.04 -3.38 7.24
CA LEU A 8 -8.67 -4.67 6.65
C LEU A 8 -9.11 -4.75 5.18
N ILE A 9 -10.38 -4.48 4.90
CA ILE A 9 -10.94 -4.53 3.54
C ILE A 9 -10.22 -3.54 2.62
N LEU A 10 -10.02 -2.29 3.07
CA LEU A 10 -9.32 -1.27 2.30
C LEU A 10 -7.85 -1.66 2.02
N GLY A 11 -7.14 -2.19 3.02
CA GLY A 11 -5.75 -2.64 2.85
C GLY A 11 -5.64 -3.83 1.88
N VAL A 12 -6.58 -4.78 1.94
CA VAL A 12 -6.64 -5.93 1.03
C VAL A 12 -6.97 -5.49 -0.39
N ILE A 13 -7.98 -4.63 -0.58
CA ILE A 13 -8.35 -4.11 -1.91
C ILE A 13 -7.19 -3.33 -2.50
N ALA A 14 -6.55 -2.45 -1.72
CA ALA A 14 -5.38 -1.69 -2.17
C ALA A 14 -4.20 -2.60 -2.53
N GLY A 15 -3.96 -3.66 -1.76
CA GLY A 15 -2.94 -4.67 -2.05
C GLY A 15 -3.22 -5.42 -3.36
N ILE A 16 -4.44 -5.94 -3.54
CA ILE A 16 -4.86 -6.63 -4.77
C ILE A 16 -4.73 -5.70 -5.98
N PHE A 17 -5.16 -4.44 -5.85
CA PHE A 17 -5.08 -3.46 -6.93
C PHE A 17 -3.62 -3.13 -7.30
N SER A 18 -2.74 -3.01 -6.29
CA SER A 18 -1.29 -2.80 -6.49
C SER A 18 -0.63 -3.99 -7.19
N ILE A 19 -0.99 -5.22 -6.80
CA ILE A 19 -0.49 -6.45 -7.46
C ILE A 19 -0.96 -6.51 -8.92
N GLY A 20 -2.21 -6.15 -9.20
CA GLY A 20 -2.73 -6.09 -10.57
C GLY A 20 -1.99 -5.07 -11.44
N LEU A 21 -1.77 -3.86 -10.92
CA LEU A 21 -0.97 -2.82 -11.60
C LEU A 21 0.48 -3.27 -11.82
N TRP A 22 1.08 -3.96 -10.85
CA TRP A 22 2.41 -4.52 -10.98
C TRP A 22 2.48 -5.58 -12.08
N PHE A 23 1.47 -6.44 -12.20
CA PHE A 23 1.41 -7.44 -13.26
C PHE A 23 1.40 -6.80 -14.65
N VAL A 24 0.60 -5.73 -14.84
CA VAL A 24 0.58 -4.95 -16.09
C VAL A 24 1.94 -4.30 -16.37
N PHE A 25 2.58 -3.74 -15.33
CA PHE A 25 3.92 -3.14 -15.45
C PHE A 25 4.98 -4.18 -15.88
N VAL A 26 4.95 -5.38 -15.28
CA VAL A 26 5.86 -6.48 -15.62
C VAL A 26 5.68 -6.90 -17.08
N PHE A 27 4.45 -7.04 -17.57
CA PHE A 27 4.22 -7.41 -18.97
C PHE A 27 4.69 -6.32 -19.94
N TYR A 28 4.49 -5.05 -19.60
CA TYR A 28 4.95 -3.92 -20.42
C TYR A 28 6.49 -3.84 -20.45
N THR A 29 7.16 -4.06 -19.31
CA THR A 29 8.63 -4.04 -19.24
C THR A 29 9.30 -5.32 -19.71
N ALA A 30 8.64 -6.49 -19.65
CA ALA A 30 9.17 -7.75 -20.13
C ALA A 30 9.37 -7.75 -21.66
N SER A 31 8.55 -6.97 -22.38
CA SER A 31 8.77 -6.67 -23.80
C SER A 31 10.11 -5.99 -24.08
N LEU A 32 10.75 -5.38 -23.08
CA LEU A 32 12.02 -4.67 -23.18
C LEU A 32 13.22 -5.54 -22.75
N THR A 33 13.14 -6.88 -22.78
CA THR A 33 14.25 -7.86 -22.63
C THR A 33 15.13 -7.79 -21.37
N ASP A 34 15.03 -6.73 -20.56
CA ASP A 34 15.86 -6.48 -19.39
C ASP A 34 15.09 -6.82 -18.11
N SER A 35 15.67 -7.68 -17.28
CA SER A 35 15.04 -8.22 -16.07
C SER A 35 15.26 -7.34 -14.82
N GLY A 36 16.19 -6.38 -14.89
CA GLY A 36 16.48 -5.43 -13.82
C GLY A 36 15.27 -4.62 -13.31
N PRO A 37 14.47 -4.00 -14.20
CA PRO A 37 13.30 -3.20 -13.82
C PRO A 37 12.22 -3.99 -13.07
N ALA A 38 12.06 -5.28 -13.40
CA ALA A 38 11.06 -6.15 -12.78
C ALA A 38 11.40 -6.42 -11.30
N ILE A 39 12.68 -6.61 -10.96
CA ILE A 39 13.13 -6.87 -9.59
C ILE A 39 12.99 -5.60 -8.73
N THR A 40 13.40 -4.44 -9.25
CA THR A 40 13.25 -3.17 -8.53
C THR A 40 11.80 -2.81 -8.24
N THR A 41 10.90 -3.02 -9.20
CA THR A 41 9.46 -2.76 -9.00
C THR A 41 8.81 -3.79 -8.09
N PHE A 42 9.24 -5.06 -8.11
CA PHE A 42 8.78 -6.04 -7.14
C PHE A 42 9.13 -5.63 -5.70
N MET A 43 10.37 -5.20 -5.46
CA MET A 43 10.85 -4.74 -4.16
C MET A 43 10.18 -3.44 -3.69
N MET A 44 9.88 -2.51 -4.61
CA MET A 44 9.30 -1.20 -4.25
C MET A 44 7.78 -1.11 -4.31
N LEU A 45 7.06 -2.04 -4.95
CA LEU A 45 5.60 -2.00 -5.10
C LEU A 45 4.91 -3.25 -4.56
N CYS A 46 5.43 -4.44 -4.87
CA CYS A 46 4.82 -5.69 -4.44
C CYS A 46 5.10 -5.96 -2.96
N LEU A 47 6.34 -5.75 -2.52
CA LEU A 47 6.75 -5.94 -1.13
C LEU A 47 6.00 -5.01 -0.14
N PRO A 48 5.85 -3.69 -0.38
CA PRO A 48 5.02 -2.85 0.47
C PRO A 48 3.53 -3.18 0.38
N ALA A 49 3.02 -3.69 -0.75
CA ALA A 49 1.63 -4.15 -0.85
C ALA A 49 1.36 -5.39 0.02
N LEU A 50 2.30 -6.33 0.06
CA LEU A 50 2.25 -7.48 0.97
C LEU A 50 2.34 -7.02 2.43
N LEU A 51 3.23 -6.07 2.74
CA LEU A 51 3.28 -5.47 4.08
C LEU A 51 1.96 -4.79 4.45
N ALA A 52 1.30 -4.10 3.52
CA ALA A 52 0.02 -3.45 3.77
C ALA A 52 -1.07 -4.49 4.11
N ILE A 53 -1.15 -5.60 3.37
CA ILE A 53 -2.06 -6.71 3.67
C ILE A 53 -1.75 -7.29 5.06
N PHE A 54 -0.47 -7.56 5.35
CA PHE A 54 -0.03 -8.14 6.62
C PHE A 54 -0.28 -7.20 7.81
N SER A 55 -0.09 -5.90 7.61
CA SER A 55 -0.34 -4.87 8.62
C SER A 55 -1.83 -4.70 8.94
N SER A 56 -2.70 -4.86 7.94
CA SER A 56 -4.15 -4.89 8.13
C SER A 56 -4.59 -6.06 9.00
N TRP A 57 -3.94 -7.22 8.83
CA TRP A 57 -4.19 -8.39 9.67
C TRP A 57 -3.70 -8.15 11.11
N LEU A 58 -2.51 -7.58 11.27
CA LEU A 58 -1.92 -7.30 12.58
C LEU A 58 -2.53 -6.07 13.29
N GLN A 59 -3.41 -5.30 12.65
CA GLN A 59 -3.97 -4.03 13.14
C GLN A 59 -2.88 -3.03 13.61
N LYS A 60 -1.64 -3.16 13.12
CA LYS A 60 -0.51 -2.34 13.54
C LYS A 60 -0.33 -1.17 12.60
N ALA A 61 -0.80 0.01 13.02
CA ALA A 61 -0.65 1.26 12.28
C ALA A 61 0.80 1.53 11.83
N TYR A 62 1.80 1.23 12.67
CA TYR A 62 3.20 1.49 12.34
C TYR A 62 3.69 0.73 11.09
N LEU A 63 3.20 -0.50 10.86
CA LEU A 63 3.58 -1.28 9.68
C LEU A 63 2.98 -0.72 8.39
N MET A 64 1.75 -0.18 8.44
CA MET A 64 1.16 0.54 7.29
C MET A 64 1.95 1.80 6.95
N PHE A 65 2.41 2.53 7.98
CA PHE A 65 3.18 3.74 7.77
C PHE A 65 4.53 3.45 7.11
N ILE A 66 5.20 2.36 7.51
CA ILE A 66 6.42 1.90 6.84
C ILE A 66 6.13 1.55 5.37
N ALA A 67 5.07 0.77 5.10
CA ALA A 67 4.69 0.42 3.73
C ALA A 67 4.40 1.66 2.86
N PHE A 68 3.75 2.66 3.45
CA PHE A 68 3.49 3.95 2.80
C PHE A 68 4.79 4.71 2.49
N ILE A 69 5.66 4.94 3.49
CA ILE A 69 6.94 5.64 3.27
C ILE A 69 7.79 4.92 2.22
N TRP A 70 7.77 3.59 2.23
CA TRP A 70 8.52 2.77 1.27
C TRP A 70 7.98 2.90 -0.16
N SER A 71 6.66 2.91 -0.32
CA SER A 71 5.99 3.03 -1.62
C SER A 71 5.97 4.47 -2.14
N LEU A 72 6.01 5.48 -1.27
CA LEU A 72 5.83 6.89 -1.61
C LEU A 72 6.82 7.43 -2.66
N PRO A 73 8.16 7.26 -2.55
CA PRO A 73 9.08 7.82 -3.53
C PRO A 73 8.83 7.24 -4.93
N PHE A 74 8.48 5.95 -5.00
CA PHE A 74 8.22 5.28 -6.27
C PHE A 74 6.85 5.65 -6.86
N SER A 75 5.80 5.70 -6.03
CA SER A 75 4.47 6.13 -6.47
C SER A 75 4.46 7.60 -6.91
N LEU A 76 5.27 8.46 -6.27
CA LEU A 76 5.43 9.87 -6.66
C LEU A 76 6.17 9.99 -8.00
N TYR A 77 7.22 9.19 -8.20
CA TYR A 77 7.91 9.09 -9.49
C TYR A 77 6.97 8.64 -10.60
N MET A 78 6.13 7.65 -10.34
CA MET A 78 5.11 7.15 -11.27
C MET A 78 3.95 8.12 -11.52
N LEU A 79 3.71 9.09 -10.64
CA LEU A 79 2.73 10.15 -10.88
C LEU A 79 3.19 11.11 -11.98
N TRP A 80 4.51 11.30 -12.10
CA TRP A 80 5.12 12.15 -13.13
C TRP A 80 5.25 11.45 -14.48
N THR A 81 5.08 10.13 -14.56
CA THR A 81 5.08 9.41 -15.82
C THR A 81 3.66 9.30 -16.39
N PRO A 82 3.43 9.72 -17.65
CA PRO A 82 2.12 9.58 -18.28
C PRO A 82 1.83 8.11 -18.63
N GLY A 83 0.69 7.57 -18.18
CA GLY A 83 0.21 6.24 -18.55
C GLY A 83 -0.54 5.55 -17.40
N ILE A 84 -0.89 4.28 -17.52
CA ILE A 84 -1.62 3.55 -16.46
C ILE A 84 -0.88 3.55 -15.09
N PHE A 85 0.40 3.91 -15.06
CA PHE A 85 1.24 3.92 -13.87
C PHE A 85 0.95 5.05 -12.87
N HIS A 86 0.29 6.14 -13.24
CA HIS A 86 -0.14 7.15 -12.24
C HIS A 86 -1.14 6.60 -11.23
N TRP A 87 -1.82 5.50 -11.57
CA TRP A 87 -2.72 4.79 -10.65
C TRP A 87 -1.99 4.11 -9.49
N PHE A 88 -0.65 3.95 -9.53
CA PHE A 88 0.13 3.50 -8.36
C PHE A 88 0.08 4.45 -7.18
N PHE A 89 -0.36 5.70 -7.39
CA PHE A 89 -0.62 6.63 -6.30
C PHE A 89 -1.89 6.26 -5.51
N ALA A 90 -2.91 5.67 -6.16
CA ALA A 90 -4.15 5.28 -5.50
C ALA A 90 -3.98 4.25 -4.36
N PRO A 91 -3.27 3.11 -4.53
CA PRO A 91 -3.03 2.17 -3.44
C PRO A 91 -2.12 2.79 -2.36
N CYS A 92 -1.17 3.66 -2.74
CA CYS A 92 -0.33 4.39 -1.78
C CYS A 92 -1.18 5.30 -0.87
N ALA A 93 -2.10 6.08 -1.46
CA ALA A 93 -3.05 6.89 -0.73
C ALA A 93 -3.99 6.04 0.15
N ALA A 94 -4.42 4.88 -0.34
CA ALA A 94 -5.25 3.95 0.44
C ALA A 94 -4.51 3.42 1.69
N TYR A 95 -3.21 3.11 1.58
CA TYR A 95 -2.39 2.73 2.74
C TYR A 95 -2.34 3.85 3.80
N PHE A 96 -2.22 5.11 3.35
CA PHE A 96 -2.25 6.26 4.25
C PHE A 96 -3.61 6.45 4.93
N ILE A 97 -4.71 6.25 4.20
CA ILE A 97 -6.07 6.32 4.76
C ILE A 97 -6.29 5.22 5.79
N CYS A 98 -5.88 3.98 5.51
CA CYS A 98 -5.96 2.90 6.50
C CYS A 98 -5.09 3.16 7.73
N PHE A 99 -3.89 3.73 7.54
CA PHE A 99 -3.05 4.14 8.66
C PHE A 99 -3.78 5.15 9.56
N LEU A 100 -4.39 6.18 8.98
CA LEU A 100 -5.16 7.17 9.74
C LEU A 100 -6.34 6.53 10.50
N LEU A 101 -7.09 5.63 9.87
CA LEU A 101 -8.19 4.91 10.50
C LEU A 101 -7.73 4.05 11.69
N LEU A 102 -6.64 3.31 11.54
CA LEU A 102 -6.06 2.50 12.63
C LEU A 102 -5.50 3.38 13.74
N PHE A 103 -4.85 4.49 13.39
CA PHE A 103 -4.29 5.44 14.36
C PHE A 103 -5.40 6.10 15.20
N MET A 104 -6.49 6.54 14.55
CA MET A 104 -7.65 7.12 15.23
C MET A 104 -8.35 6.09 16.12
N THR A 105 -8.45 4.83 15.66
CA THR A 105 -9.04 3.72 16.45
C THR A 105 -8.24 3.45 17.72
N LYS A 106 -6.91 3.32 17.60
CA LYS A 106 -6.03 3.07 18.75
C LYS A 106 -6.15 4.18 19.80
N ARG A 107 -6.16 5.44 19.36
CA ARG A 107 -6.31 6.61 20.25
C ARG A 107 -7.64 6.60 21.02
N ASN A 108 -8.71 6.13 20.37
CA ASN A 108 -10.02 6.07 21.01
C ASN A 108 -10.11 4.95 22.06
N THR A 109 -9.46 3.81 21.80
CA THR A 109 -9.35 2.72 22.78
C THR A 109 -8.55 3.13 24.02
N GLU A 110 -7.42 3.84 23.84
CA GLU A 110 -6.66 4.36 24.99
C GLU A 110 -7.50 5.33 25.83
N LYS A 111 -8.25 6.26 25.21
CA LYS A 111 -9.10 7.20 25.96
C LYS A 111 -10.19 6.51 26.80
N ASN A 112 -10.75 5.40 26.33
CA ASN A 112 -11.77 4.65 27.07
C ASN A 112 -11.20 3.76 28.19
N SER A 113 -9.91 3.47 28.22
CA SER A 113 -9.29 2.69 29.32
C SER A 113 -8.87 3.53 30.53
N ILE A 114 -8.95 4.86 30.42
CA ILE A 114 -8.60 5.83 31.48
C ILE A 114 -9.83 6.47 32.13
N LEU A 115 -11.03 6.12 31.65
CA LEU A 115 -12.34 6.50 32.18
C LEU A 115 -12.99 5.29 32.83
#